data_AF-A0A454TJC7-F1
#
_entry.id   AF-A0A454TJC7-F1
#
_cell.length_a   1.000
_cell.length_b   1.000
_cell.length_c   1.000
_cell.angle_alpha   90.00
_cell.angle_beta   90.00
_cell.angle_gamma   90.00
#
_symmetry.space_group_name_H-M   'P 1'
#
loop_
_entity.id
_entity.type
_entity.pdbx_description
1 polymer ?
#
loop_
_entity_poly.entity_id
_entity_poly.type
_entity_poly.pdbx_seq_one_letter_code
_entity_poly.pdbx_strand_id
1 'polypeptide(L)'
;MKPTAIWLVRADAQPLARRLARALDAEVYEPWEIPHASPRELFRHAFAHHRRWIMVAAAGIAVRYLDGLPRNKLTDPAVVVLDEAARFAIPLLGGHEGGANALAYEVAQLTGGIPAVTTATEARKPLTLGIGCRRGKSMEAIGRAVMAALSQRALAEVREIATIDLKADEPGLLAFCARHGLPLRVIAQADIAARGWTDAPSAWVRKSVGVDGVCEPCALIASPRGQLIVPKTALDGVTVAVVEDNPAWKDTTQ
;
A
#
# COMPACT_ATOMS: atom_id res chain seq x y z
N MET A 1 -11.83 -6.42 -22.88
CA MET A 1 -12.20 -5.39 -21.89
C MET A 1 -11.10 -5.34 -20.85
N LYS A 2 -10.63 -4.15 -20.45
CA LYS A 2 -9.52 -4.04 -19.48
C LYS A 2 -9.97 -4.52 -18.10
N PRO A 3 -9.12 -5.19 -17.31
CA PRO A 3 -9.53 -5.67 -15.98
C PRO A 3 -9.73 -4.52 -14.97
N THR A 4 -9.05 -3.40 -15.19
CA THR A 4 -9.05 -2.21 -14.33
C THR A 4 -9.74 -1.04 -15.01
N ALA A 5 -10.56 -0.31 -14.26
CA ALA A 5 -11.15 0.95 -14.70
C ALA A 5 -11.00 2.05 -13.65
N ILE A 6 -10.95 3.28 -14.12
CA ILE A 6 -10.84 4.51 -13.33
C ILE A 6 -12.10 5.33 -13.58
N TRP A 7 -12.83 5.63 -12.52
CA TRP A 7 -14.02 6.45 -12.57
C TRP A 7 -13.70 7.87 -12.07
N LEU A 8 -13.92 8.87 -12.91
CA LEU A 8 -13.75 10.28 -12.53
C LEU A 8 -15.07 10.93 -12.14
N VAL A 9 -15.01 11.85 -11.19
CA VAL A 9 -16.14 12.74 -10.83
C VAL A 9 -15.94 14.16 -11.35
N ARG A 10 -14.69 14.59 -11.53
CA ARG A 10 -14.32 15.92 -12.02
C ARG A 10 -13.25 15.85 -13.10
N ALA A 11 -13.29 16.79 -14.04
CA ALA A 11 -12.30 16.93 -15.10
C ALA A 11 -10.89 17.27 -14.58
N ASP A 12 -10.79 17.97 -13.45
CA ASP A 12 -9.51 18.36 -12.83
C ASP A 12 -8.60 17.14 -12.51
N ALA A 13 -9.21 15.97 -12.30
CA ALA A 13 -8.50 14.72 -12.01
C ALA A 13 -8.00 13.97 -13.26
N GLN A 14 -8.29 14.43 -14.48
CA GLN A 14 -7.87 13.78 -15.73
C GLN A 14 -6.35 13.52 -15.81
N PRO A 15 -5.44 14.44 -15.42
CA PRO A 15 -4.00 14.17 -15.48
C PRO A 15 -3.58 13.00 -14.58
N LEU A 16 -4.16 12.92 -13.37
CA LEU A 16 -3.94 11.82 -12.44
C LEU A 16 -4.46 10.50 -13.01
N ALA A 17 -5.69 10.48 -13.53
CA ALA A 17 -6.28 9.30 -14.15
C ALA A 17 -5.47 8.80 -15.35
N ARG A 18 -4.98 9.69 -16.22
CA ARG A 18 -4.12 9.32 -17.36
C ARG A 18 -2.80 8.70 -16.90
N ARG A 19 -2.20 9.21 -15.82
CA ARG A 19 -0.99 8.63 -15.23
C ARG A 19 -1.26 7.20 -14.73
N LEU A 20 -2.33 7.01 -13.96
CA LEU A 20 -2.72 5.70 -13.44
C LEU A 20 -3.13 4.73 -14.56
N ALA A 21 -3.87 5.20 -15.55
CA ALA A 21 -4.31 4.38 -16.68
C ALA A 21 -3.16 3.80 -17.50
N ARG A 22 -2.10 4.58 -17.71
CA ARG A 22 -0.87 4.08 -18.36
C ARG A 22 -0.15 3.03 -17.53
N ALA A 23 -0.06 3.24 -16.22
CA ALA A 23 0.67 2.34 -15.33
C ALA A 23 -0.06 1.01 -15.06
N LEU A 24 -1.40 1.04 -15.03
CA LEU A 24 -2.24 -0.10 -14.64
C LEU A 24 -2.97 -0.74 -15.83
N ASP A 25 -2.71 -0.28 -17.05
CA ASP A 25 -3.50 -0.58 -18.25
C ASP A 25 -5.01 -0.48 -17.96
N ALA A 26 -5.44 0.70 -17.50
CA ALA A 26 -6.84 0.94 -17.10
C ALA A 26 -7.65 1.64 -18.20
N GLU A 27 -8.97 1.45 -18.13
CA GLU A 27 -9.96 2.22 -18.87
C GLU A 27 -10.41 3.43 -18.06
N VAL A 28 -10.55 4.61 -18.67
CA VAL A 28 -10.95 5.83 -17.95
C VAL A 28 -12.38 6.19 -18.33
N TYR A 29 -13.21 6.41 -17.32
CA TYR A 29 -14.59 6.84 -17.45
C TYR A 29 -14.71 8.31 -17.06
N GLU A 30 -15.21 9.11 -18.00
CA GLU A 30 -15.42 10.56 -17.90
C GLU A 30 -16.92 10.85 -18.06
N PRO A 31 -17.73 10.69 -16.99
CA PRO A 31 -19.19 10.61 -17.12
C PRO A 31 -19.83 11.90 -17.68
N TRP A 32 -19.15 13.04 -17.55
CA TRP A 32 -19.58 14.33 -18.09
C TRP A 32 -19.54 14.40 -19.62
N GLU A 33 -18.83 13.49 -20.30
CA GLU A 33 -18.81 13.40 -21.77
C GLU A 33 -20.15 12.88 -22.34
N ILE A 34 -21.05 12.39 -21.47
CA ILE A 34 -22.41 11.98 -21.85
C ILE A 34 -23.39 12.98 -21.24
N PRO A 35 -23.80 14.02 -21.98
CA PRO A 35 -24.70 15.05 -21.47
C PRO A 35 -26.03 14.45 -20.98
N HIS A 36 -26.58 15.04 -19.91
CA HIS A 36 -27.88 14.68 -19.31
C HIS A 36 -28.00 13.26 -18.73
N ALA A 37 -26.97 12.42 -18.82
CA ALA A 37 -26.95 11.12 -18.17
C ALA A 37 -26.63 11.24 -16.68
N SER A 38 -27.27 10.42 -15.85
CA SER A 38 -26.91 10.31 -14.43
C SER A 38 -25.58 9.56 -14.28
N PRO A 39 -24.52 10.17 -13.73
CA PRO A 39 -23.25 9.48 -13.54
C PRO A 39 -23.37 8.23 -12.66
N ARG A 40 -24.27 8.24 -11.67
CA ARG A 40 -24.56 7.06 -10.84
C ARG A 40 -25.10 5.91 -11.67
N GLU A 41 -26.03 6.18 -12.59
CA GLU A 41 -26.58 5.14 -13.45
C GLU A 41 -25.57 4.65 -14.47
N LEU A 42 -24.76 5.54 -15.05
CA LEU A 42 -23.65 5.14 -15.91
C LEU A 42 -22.67 4.21 -15.18
N PHE A 43 -22.29 4.54 -13.94
CA PHE A 43 -21.43 3.67 -13.13
C PHE A 43 -22.10 2.32 -12.85
N ARG A 44 -23.38 2.31 -12.50
CA ARG A 44 -24.16 1.08 -12.28
C ARG A 44 -24.10 0.14 -13.48
N HIS A 45 -24.26 0.67 -14.69
CA HIS A 45 -24.19 -0.13 -15.92
C HIS A 45 -22.77 -0.64 -16.18
N ALA A 46 -21.76 0.16 -15.90
CA ALA A 46 -20.37 -0.23 -16.10
C ALA A 46 -19.82 -1.17 -15.02
N PHE A 47 -20.37 -1.15 -13.80
CA PHE A 47 -19.76 -1.73 -12.60
C PHE A 47 -19.26 -3.17 -12.77
N ALA A 48 -20.08 -4.03 -13.40
CA ALA A 48 -19.76 -5.44 -13.61
C ALA A 48 -18.78 -5.70 -14.78
N HIS A 49 -18.47 -4.69 -15.58
CA HIS A 49 -17.57 -4.80 -16.74
C HIS A 49 -16.09 -4.91 -16.33
N HIS A 50 -15.74 -4.44 -15.14
CA HIS A 50 -14.36 -4.44 -14.67
C HIS A 50 -14.24 -5.15 -13.34
N ARG A 51 -13.11 -5.82 -13.12
CA ARG A 51 -12.82 -6.54 -11.87
C ARG A 51 -12.25 -5.61 -10.80
N ARG A 52 -11.68 -4.47 -11.22
CA ARG A 52 -10.95 -3.52 -10.38
C ARG A 52 -11.37 -2.10 -10.74
N TRP A 53 -11.78 -1.34 -9.74
CA TRP A 53 -12.21 0.05 -9.89
C TRP A 53 -11.38 0.98 -9.01
N ILE A 54 -10.91 2.07 -9.59
CA ILE A 54 -10.33 3.21 -8.88
C ILE A 54 -11.29 4.38 -9.07
N MET A 55 -12.01 4.77 -8.02
CA MET A 55 -12.88 5.93 -8.04
C MET A 55 -12.11 7.15 -7.54
N VAL A 56 -11.80 8.08 -8.44
CA VAL A 56 -11.16 9.34 -8.06
C VAL A 56 -12.24 10.31 -7.61
N ALA A 57 -12.53 10.29 -6.31
CA ALA A 57 -13.70 10.90 -5.71
C ALA A 57 -13.58 11.04 -4.18
N ALA A 58 -14.50 11.79 -3.58
CA ALA A 58 -14.75 11.65 -2.14
C ALA A 58 -15.40 10.28 -1.84
N ALA A 59 -15.03 9.67 -0.71
CA ALA A 59 -15.55 8.35 -0.32
C ALA A 59 -17.08 8.29 -0.24
N GLY A 60 -17.73 9.36 0.22
CA GLY A 60 -19.20 9.45 0.29
C GLY A 60 -19.89 9.36 -1.07
N ILE A 61 -19.24 9.80 -2.16
CA ILE A 61 -19.77 9.65 -3.52
C ILE A 61 -19.71 8.18 -3.94
N ALA A 62 -18.55 7.55 -3.74
CA ALA A 62 -18.35 6.15 -4.09
C ALA A 62 -19.33 5.23 -3.35
N VAL A 63 -19.54 5.44 -2.03
CA VAL A 63 -20.53 4.68 -1.25
C VAL A 63 -21.95 4.82 -1.84
N ARG A 64 -22.36 6.03 -2.23
CA ARG A 64 -23.68 6.26 -2.85
C ARG A 64 -23.79 5.63 -4.23
N TYR A 65 -22.69 5.50 -4.97
CA TYR A 65 -22.70 4.85 -6.28
C TYR A 65 -22.77 3.34 -6.16
N LEU A 66 -22.13 2.78 -5.12
CA LEU A 66 -22.16 1.35 -4.81
C LEU A 66 -23.48 0.91 -4.18
N ASP A 67 -24.27 1.81 -3.61
CA ASP A 67 -25.57 1.48 -3.00
C ASP A 67 -26.47 0.67 -3.95
N GLY A 68 -26.78 -0.57 -3.55
CA GLY A 68 -27.55 -1.56 -4.30
C GLY A 68 -26.77 -2.42 -5.30
N LEU A 69 -25.45 -2.24 -5.45
CA LEU A 69 -24.63 -2.97 -6.44
C LEU A 69 -23.92 -4.22 -5.90
N PRO A 70 -23.29 -4.23 -4.70
CA PRO A 70 -22.65 -5.43 -4.15
C PRO A 70 -23.62 -6.59 -4.02
N ARG A 71 -23.18 -7.80 -4.37
CA ARG A 71 -23.99 -9.02 -4.31
C ARG A 71 -23.27 -10.15 -3.60
N ASN A 72 -22.00 -10.37 -3.90
CA ASN A 72 -21.22 -11.45 -3.32
C ASN A 72 -19.75 -11.06 -3.22
N LYS A 73 -19.23 -11.06 -1.99
CA LYS A 73 -17.85 -10.68 -1.64
C LYS A 73 -16.75 -11.38 -2.45
N LEU A 74 -17.03 -12.57 -3.00
CA LEU A 74 -16.07 -13.36 -3.79
C LEU A 74 -16.07 -12.96 -5.27
N THR A 75 -17.19 -12.45 -5.77
CA THR A 75 -17.36 -12.13 -7.19
C THR A 75 -17.55 -10.64 -7.45
N ASP A 76 -17.82 -9.83 -6.44
CA ASP A 76 -17.93 -8.39 -6.60
C ASP A 76 -16.56 -7.80 -7.01
N PRO A 77 -16.54 -6.76 -7.87
CA PRO A 77 -15.33 -6.03 -8.19
C PRO A 77 -14.63 -5.45 -6.95
N ALA A 78 -13.30 -5.41 -6.99
CA ALA A 78 -12.53 -4.59 -6.06
C ALA A 78 -12.77 -3.10 -6.35
N VAL A 79 -13.06 -2.32 -5.31
CA VAL A 79 -13.24 -0.86 -5.45
C VAL A 79 -12.33 -0.15 -4.45
N VAL A 80 -11.48 0.74 -4.98
CA VAL A 80 -10.63 1.64 -4.22
C VAL A 80 -11.05 3.07 -4.52
N VAL A 81 -11.20 3.88 -3.47
CA VAL A 81 -11.34 5.33 -3.60
C VAL A 81 -9.97 5.97 -3.49
N LEU A 82 -9.69 6.88 -4.41
CA LEU A 82 -8.53 7.77 -4.37
C LEU A 82 -9.05 9.20 -4.27
N ASP A 83 -8.60 9.98 -3.27
CA ASP A 83 -8.95 11.40 -3.27
C ASP A 83 -8.23 12.14 -4.41
N GLU A 84 -8.78 13.26 -4.88
CA GLU A 84 -8.25 13.97 -6.08
C GLU A 84 -6.80 14.49 -5.90
N ALA A 85 -6.37 14.71 -4.65
CA ALA A 85 -4.99 15.04 -4.31
C ALA A 85 -4.07 13.81 -4.20
N ALA A 86 -4.59 12.61 -4.46
CA ALA A 86 -3.91 11.32 -4.46
C ALA A 86 -3.20 10.97 -3.15
N ARG A 87 -3.72 11.46 -2.02
CA ARG A 87 -3.14 11.30 -0.68
C ARG A 87 -3.53 9.97 -0.04
N PHE A 88 -4.75 9.49 -0.25
CA PHE A 88 -5.28 8.29 0.38
C PHE A 88 -5.94 7.37 -0.64
N ALA A 89 -5.45 6.13 -0.70
CA ALA A 89 -6.07 5.04 -1.44
C ALA A 89 -6.83 4.15 -0.44
N ILE A 90 -8.15 4.18 -0.48
CA ILE A 90 -9.04 3.57 0.51
C ILE A 90 -9.79 2.40 -0.14
N PRO A 91 -9.51 1.13 0.22
CA PRO A 91 -10.34 0.00 -0.19
C PRO A 91 -11.77 0.17 0.35
N LEU A 92 -12.76 0.17 -0.53
CA LEU A 92 -14.18 0.28 -0.15
C LEU A 92 -14.96 -1.03 -0.32
N LEU A 93 -14.66 -1.83 -1.34
CA LEU A 93 -15.36 -3.09 -1.63
C LEU A 93 -14.37 -4.15 -2.08
N GLY A 94 -14.55 -5.39 -1.62
CA GLY A 94 -13.69 -6.51 -2.01
C GLY A 94 -12.30 -6.44 -1.38
N GLY A 95 -12.19 -6.12 -0.08
CA GLY A 95 -10.94 -5.88 0.66
C GLY A 95 -9.82 -6.91 0.48
N HIS A 96 -9.59 -7.77 1.49
CA HIS A 96 -8.50 -8.75 1.44
C HIS A 96 -8.73 -9.80 0.34
N GLU A 97 -9.88 -10.47 0.36
CA GLU A 97 -10.22 -11.56 -0.57
C GLU A 97 -10.50 -11.08 -2.00
N GLY A 98 -11.09 -9.89 -2.16
CA GLY A 98 -11.48 -9.36 -3.48
C GLY A 98 -10.37 -8.59 -4.19
N GLY A 99 -9.24 -8.33 -3.52
CA GLY A 99 -8.07 -7.65 -4.10
C GLY A 99 -8.07 -6.13 -4.01
N ALA A 100 -9.03 -5.50 -3.33
CA ALA A 100 -9.05 -4.03 -3.16
C ALA A 100 -7.94 -3.54 -2.24
N ASN A 101 -7.52 -4.35 -1.26
CA ASN A 101 -6.36 -4.01 -0.44
C ASN A 101 -5.10 -3.93 -1.31
N ALA A 102 -4.83 -4.96 -2.12
CA ALA A 102 -3.70 -4.99 -3.04
C ALA A 102 -3.73 -3.81 -4.03
N LEU A 103 -4.90 -3.55 -4.63
CA LEU A 103 -5.09 -2.40 -5.53
C LEU A 103 -4.81 -1.06 -4.82
N ALA A 104 -5.16 -0.90 -3.55
CA ALA A 104 -4.86 0.33 -2.81
C ALA A 104 -3.35 0.53 -2.61
N TYR A 105 -2.59 -0.54 -2.35
CA TYR A 105 -1.12 -0.45 -2.31
C TYR A 105 -0.52 -0.11 -3.67
N GLU A 106 -1.00 -0.72 -4.75
CA GLU A 106 -0.55 -0.39 -6.12
C GLU A 106 -0.81 1.08 -6.46
N VAL A 107 -2.02 1.57 -6.18
CA VAL A 107 -2.38 2.98 -6.40
C VAL A 107 -1.52 3.90 -5.55
N ALA A 108 -1.38 3.61 -4.25
CA ALA A 108 -0.55 4.39 -3.34
C ALA A 108 0.92 4.46 -3.80
N GLN A 109 1.49 3.34 -4.26
CA GLN A 109 2.83 3.30 -4.82
C GLN A 109 2.98 4.19 -6.05
N LEU A 110 1.97 4.20 -6.94
CA LEU A 110 2.00 5.02 -8.15
C LEU A 110 1.82 6.52 -7.89
N THR A 111 1.17 6.90 -6.79
CA THR A 111 0.88 8.29 -6.46
C THR A 111 1.75 8.88 -5.37
N GLY A 112 2.47 8.06 -4.60
CA GLY A 112 3.10 8.48 -3.34
C GLY A 112 2.09 8.66 -2.20
N GLY A 113 0.86 8.14 -2.37
CA GLY A 113 -0.20 8.21 -1.37
C GLY A 113 -0.05 7.17 -0.26
N ILE A 114 -1.04 7.14 0.63
CA ILE A 114 -1.12 6.19 1.75
C ILE A 114 -2.26 5.20 1.49
N PRO A 115 -2.00 3.88 1.52
CA PRO A 115 -3.05 2.89 1.51
C PRO A 115 -3.73 2.84 2.89
N ALA A 116 -4.99 3.25 2.96
CA ALA A 116 -5.77 3.30 4.21
C ALA A 116 -6.58 2.00 4.39
N VAL A 117 -5.89 0.90 4.65
CA VAL A 117 -6.50 -0.43 4.82
C VAL A 117 -7.08 -0.58 6.24
N THR A 118 -8.34 -1.02 6.32
CA THR A 118 -9.11 -1.11 7.58
C THR A 118 -9.64 -2.52 7.88
N THR A 119 -9.34 -3.50 7.02
CA THR A 119 -9.82 -4.88 7.14
C THR A 119 -9.31 -5.56 8.42
N ALA A 120 -10.18 -6.38 9.03
CA ALA A 120 -9.88 -7.03 10.31
C ALA A 120 -8.68 -7.97 10.26
N THR A 121 -8.43 -8.61 9.12
CA THR A 121 -7.27 -9.50 8.90
C THR A 121 -5.95 -8.75 9.11
N GLU A 122 -5.82 -7.56 8.52
CA GLU A 122 -4.63 -6.70 8.66
C GLU A 122 -4.54 -6.08 10.05
N ALA A 123 -5.67 -5.67 10.64
CA ALA A 123 -5.72 -5.07 11.98
C ALA A 123 -5.28 -6.04 13.11
N ARG A 124 -5.34 -7.35 12.88
CA ARG A 124 -4.90 -8.39 13.82
C ARG A 124 -3.40 -8.71 13.71
N LYS A 125 -2.74 -8.31 12.63
CA LYS A 125 -1.31 -8.53 12.40
C LYS A 125 -0.51 -7.38 13.03
N PRO A 126 0.30 -7.61 14.07
CA PRO A 126 0.93 -6.50 14.81
C PRO A 126 2.25 -6.03 14.20
N LEU A 127 2.89 -6.84 13.34
CA LEU A 127 4.25 -6.58 12.88
C LEU A 127 4.28 -5.81 11.56
N THR A 128 5.16 -4.84 11.47
CA THR A 128 5.55 -4.16 10.23
C THR A 128 7.05 -4.33 10.03
N LEU A 129 7.44 -4.79 8.84
CA LEU A 129 8.84 -4.99 8.52
C LEU A 129 9.35 -3.85 7.66
N GLY A 130 10.45 -3.24 8.08
CA GLY A 130 11.20 -2.35 7.22
C GLY A 130 12.32 -3.12 6.53
N ILE A 131 12.43 -3.01 5.21
CA ILE A 131 13.44 -3.74 4.44
C ILE A 131 14.26 -2.76 3.59
N GLY A 132 15.59 -2.88 3.71
CA GLY A 132 16.55 -2.32 2.78
C GLY A 132 17.42 -3.43 2.19
N CYS A 133 17.93 -3.26 0.97
CA CYS A 133 18.84 -4.23 0.38
C CYS A 133 19.80 -3.57 -0.62
N ARG A 134 20.93 -4.24 -0.90
CA ARG A 134 21.75 -3.97 -2.09
C ARG A 134 20.98 -4.40 -3.35
N ARG A 135 21.29 -3.80 -4.50
CA ARG A 135 20.62 -4.12 -5.77
C ARG A 135 20.76 -5.61 -6.13
N GLY A 136 19.71 -6.18 -6.71
CA GLY A 136 19.75 -7.53 -7.31
C GLY A 136 19.80 -8.67 -6.29
N LYS A 137 19.35 -8.44 -5.05
CA LYS A 137 19.25 -9.53 -4.06
C LYS A 137 18.16 -10.51 -4.47
N SER A 138 18.46 -11.80 -4.36
CA SER A 138 17.48 -12.84 -4.67
C SER A 138 16.39 -12.89 -3.60
N MET A 139 15.25 -13.45 -3.97
CA MET A 139 14.14 -13.58 -3.05
C MET A 139 14.49 -14.48 -1.84
N GLU A 140 15.32 -15.49 -2.04
CA GLU A 140 15.82 -16.39 -1.00
C GLU A 140 16.70 -15.64 0.00
N ALA A 141 17.53 -14.70 -0.47
CA ALA A 141 18.34 -13.86 0.40
C ALA A 141 17.48 -12.91 1.24
N ILE A 142 16.44 -12.31 0.64
CA ILE A 142 15.44 -11.51 1.37
C ILE A 142 14.75 -12.38 2.43
N GLY A 143 14.29 -13.57 2.05
CA GLY A 143 13.62 -14.50 2.96
C GLY A 143 14.49 -14.92 4.13
N ARG A 144 15.77 -15.27 3.91
CA ARG A 144 16.69 -15.59 5.01
C ARG A 144 16.85 -14.44 5.99
N ALA A 145 17.02 -13.20 5.50
CA ALA A 145 17.16 -12.03 6.35
C ALA A 145 15.87 -11.74 7.14
N VAL A 146 14.70 -11.88 6.51
CA VAL A 146 13.40 -11.71 7.18
C VAL A 146 13.21 -12.76 8.27
N MET A 147 13.46 -14.04 7.97
CA MET A 147 13.32 -15.11 8.96
C MET A 147 14.32 -14.95 10.12
N ALA A 148 15.56 -14.55 9.83
CA ALA A 148 16.55 -14.25 10.87
C ALA A 148 16.10 -13.09 11.78
N ALA A 149 15.52 -12.03 11.22
CA ALA A 149 15.03 -10.88 11.98
C ALA A 149 13.77 -11.20 12.81
N LEU A 150 12.85 -12.01 12.27
CA LEU A 150 11.66 -12.45 12.99
C LEU A 150 11.98 -13.41 14.14
N SER A 151 13.06 -14.20 14.02
CA SER A 151 13.48 -15.18 15.03
C SER A 151 12.33 -16.14 15.39
N GLN A 152 11.71 -15.99 16.56
CA GLN A 152 10.59 -16.83 17.03
C GLN A 152 9.21 -16.35 16.54
N ARG A 153 9.12 -15.15 15.94
CA ARG A 153 7.87 -14.59 15.42
C ARG A 153 7.51 -15.20 14.08
N ALA A 154 6.22 -15.35 13.82
CA ALA A 154 5.75 -15.94 12.58
C ALA A 154 5.58 -14.87 11.49
N LEU A 155 5.90 -15.23 10.24
CA LEU A 155 5.66 -14.36 9.09
C LEU A 155 4.18 -13.98 8.94
N ALA A 156 3.26 -14.84 9.40
CA ALA A 156 1.82 -14.57 9.40
C ALA A 156 1.40 -13.37 10.28
N GLU A 157 2.23 -12.98 11.24
CA GLU A 157 2.03 -11.79 12.09
C GLU A 157 2.38 -10.48 11.39
N VAL A 158 3.03 -10.55 10.22
CA VAL A 158 3.45 -9.39 9.42
C VAL A 158 2.28 -8.84 8.63
N ARG A 159 1.92 -7.58 8.93
CA ARG A 159 0.87 -6.80 8.27
C ARG A 159 1.32 -6.31 6.90
N GLU A 160 2.48 -5.66 6.84
CA GLU A 160 3.03 -5.08 5.63
C GLU A 160 4.56 -5.01 5.69
N ILE A 161 5.17 -4.93 4.51
CA ILE A 161 6.59 -4.64 4.33
C ILE A 161 6.71 -3.20 3.85
N ALA A 162 7.63 -2.43 4.42
CA ALA A 162 7.92 -1.06 4.04
C ALA A 162 9.35 -0.94 3.50
N THR A 163 9.51 -0.17 2.42
CA THR A 163 10.83 0.16 1.84
C THR A 163 10.84 1.58 1.31
N ILE A 164 12.00 2.04 0.85
CA ILE A 164 12.18 3.35 0.24
C ILE A 164 11.90 3.30 -1.28
N ASP A 165 11.45 4.42 -1.87
CA ASP A 165 11.22 4.58 -3.31
C ASP A 165 12.33 4.01 -4.22
N LEU A 166 13.61 4.22 -3.88
CA LEU A 166 14.78 3.68 -4.60
C LEU A 166 14.86 2.15 -4.65
N LYS A 167 13.99 1.45 -3.91
CA LYS A 167 13.92 -0.01 -3.81
C LYS A 167 12.54 -0.58 -4.13
N ALA A 168 11.63 0.26 -4.62
CA ALA A 168 10.28 -0.14 -4.97
C ALA A 168 10.21 -1.15 -6.13
N ASP A 169 11.25 -1.19 -6.97
CA ASP A 169 11.36 -2.04 -8.17
C ASP A 169 12.32 -3.23 -8.00
N GLU A 170 12.84 -3.49 -6.79
CA GLU A 170 13.79 -4.58 -6.56
C GLU A 170 13.11 -5.96 -6.75
N PRO A 171 13.50 -6.76 -7.77
CA PRO A 171 12.76 -7.96 -8.15
C PRO A 171 12.66 -9.02 -7.04
N GLY A 172 13.73 -9.19 -6.26
CA GLY A 172 13.74 -10.15 -5.15
C GLY A 172 12.82 -9.76 -4.00
N LEU A 173 12.66 -8.46 -3.74
CA LEU A 173 11.74 -7.96 -2.72
C LEU A 173 10.29 -8.11 -3.19
N LEU A 174 10.00 -7.71 -4.43
CA LEU A 174 8.68 -7.87 -5.04
C LEU A 174 8.26 -9.34 -5.10
N ALA A 175 9.17 -10.23 -5.50
CA ALA A 175 8.91 -11.67 -5.51
C ALA A 175 8.64 -12.23 -4.11
N PHE A 176 9.29 -11.69 -3.07
CA PHE A 176 9.09 -12.10 -1.68
C PHE A 176 7.71 -11.69 -1.20
N CYS A 177 7.36 -10.41 -1.40
CA CYS A 177 6.04 -9.86 -1.13
C CYS A 177 4.94 -10.68 -1.82
N ALA A 178 5.08 -10.94 -3.12
CA ALA A 178 4.11 -11.70 -3.90
C ALA A 178 3.96 -13.16 -3.40
N ARG A 179 5.08 -13.85 -3.12
CA ARG A 179 5.07 -15.25 -2.66
C ARG A 179 4.37 -15.41 -1.32
N HIS A 180 4.51 -14.42 -0.43
CA HIS A 180 3.97 -14.48 0.93
C HIS A 180 2.68 -13.69 1.11
N GLY A 181 2.12 -13.09 0.04
CA GLY A 181 0.91 -12.28 0.11
C GLY A 181 1.06 -11.06 1.03
N LEU A 182 2.27 -10.50 1.10
CA LEU A 182 2.58 -9.33 1.93
C LEU A 182 2.57 -8.08 1.06
N PRO A 183 1.75 -7.06 1.38
CA PRO A 183 1.77 -5.82 0.63
C PRO A 183 3.09 -5.07 0.84
N LEU A 184 3.55 -4.39 -0.20
CA LEU A 184 4.72 -3.52 -0.16
C LEU A 184 4.28 -2.06 -0.08
N ARG A 185 4.68 -1.39 0.99
CA ARG A 185 4.53 0.05 1.17
C ARG A 185 5.82 0.75 0.79
N VAL A 186 5.71 1.69 -0.13
CA VAL A 186 6.85 2.51 -0.60
C VAL A 186 6.81 3.86 0.10
N ILE A 187 7.91 4.22 0.74
CA ILE A 187 8.07 5.48 1.47
C ILE A 187 9.00 6.37 0.66
N ALA A 188 8.60 7.63 0.44
CA ALA A 188 9.42 8.57 -0.30
C ALA A 188 10.68 8.92 0.50
N GLN A 189 11.81 9.11 -0.19
CA GLN A 189 13.05 9.54 0.45
C GLN A 189 12.87 10.86 1.23
N ALA A 190 12.06 11.78 0.70
CA ALA A 190 11.76 13.06 1.36
C ALA A 190 11.04 12.88 2.70
N ASP A 191 10.12 11.90 2.82
CA ASP A 191 9.41 11.61 4.07
C ASP A 191 10.35 11.05 5.14
N ILE A 192 11.32 10.25 4.71
CA ILE A 192 12.39 9.76 5.59
C ILE A 192 13.26 10.93 6.05
N ALA A 193 13.70 11.80 5.11
CA ALA A 193 14.57 12.93 5.44
C ALA A 193 13.89 13.98 6.34
N ALA A 194 12.57 14.15 6.24
CA ALA A 194 11.81 15.11 7.03
C ALA A 194 11.66 14.71 8.51
N ARG A 195 11.87 13.43 8.85
CA ARG A 195 11.84 12.97 10.25
C ARG A 195 13.22 13.10 10.88
N GLY A 196 13.30 13.79 12.02
CA GLY A 196 14.49 13.78 12.87
C GLY A 196 14.66 12.41 13.53
N TRP A 197 15.30 11.46 12.86
CA TRP A 197 15.65 10.15 13.42
C TRP A 197 16.81 10.31 14.41
N THR A 198 16.53 10.69 15.65
CA THR A 198 17.56 10.77 16.69
C THR A 198 17.69 9.41 17.38
N ASP A 199 18.76 8.68 17.04
CA ASP A 199 19.74 8.11 17.97
C ASP A 199 20.96 7.54 17.19
N ALA A 200 22.09 8.28 17.25
CA ALA A 200 23.45 7.94 16.79
C ALA A 200 23.68 7.52 15.30
N PRO A 201 23.92 8.46 14.37
CA PRO A 201 24.26 8.14 12.98
C PRO A 201 25.73 7.69 12.81
N SER A 202 25.94 6.57 12.12
CA SER A 202 27.28 6.18 11.64
C SER A 202 27.68 6.98 10.39
N ALA A 203 28.89 7.55 10.39
CA ALA A 203 29.39 8.51 9.39
C ALA A 203 29.37 8.04 7.91
N TRP A 204 29.15 6.75 7.65
CA TRP A 204 29.10 6.17 6.29
C TRP A 204 27.75 6.38 5.58
N VAL A 205 26.66 6.53 6.34
CA VAL A 205 25.29 6.49 5.80
C VAL A 205 24.88 7.79 5.11
N ARG A 206 25.29 8.95 5.63
CA ARG A 206 25.07 10.27 5.02
C ARG A 206 25.61 10.38 3.59
N LYS A 207 26.68 9.64 3.27
CA LYS A 207 27.41 9.78 2.00
C LYS A 207 26.79 9.00 0.83
N SER A 208 25.88 8.06 1.10
CA SER A 208 25.42 7.09 0.09
C SER A 208 23.95 7.25 -0.34
N VAL A 209 23.08 7.79 0.53
CA VAL A 209 21.62 7.92 0.26
C VAL A 209 21.01 9.20 0.86
N GLY A 210 21.78 10.05 1.54
CA GLY A 210 21.25 11.30 2.14
C GLY A 210 20.21 11.12 3.28
N VAL A 211 19.92 9.88 3.68
CA VAL A 211 19.03 9.53 4.81
C VAL A 211 19.71 8.50 5.71
N ASP A 212 19.53 8.65 7.03
CA ASP A 212 20.12 7.77 8.05
C ASP A 212 19.36 6.43 8.13
N GLY A 213 19.71 5.50 7.24
CA GLY A 213 19.14 4.14 7.21
C GLY A 213 17.86 4.04 6.36
N VAL A 214 17.44 2.81 6.06
CA VAL A 214 16.24 2.53 5.24
C VAL A 214 15.23 1.70 6.01
N CYS A 215 15.64 0.55 6.55
CA CYS A 215 14.70 -0.39 7.17
C CYS A 215 13.96 0.21 8.38
N GLU A 216 14.66 0.71 9.39
CA GLU A 216 14.03 1.30 10.58
C GLU A 216 13.10 2.47 10.26
N PRO A 217 13.52 3.50 9.50
CA PRO A 217 12.66 4.64 9.24
C PRO A 217 11.42 4.26 8.41
N CYS A 218 11.56 3.38 7.43
CA CYS A 218 10.42 2.88 6.66
C CYS A 218 9.42 2.14 7.56
N ALA A 219 9.89 1.26 8.46
CA ALA A 219 9.01 0.53 9.37
C ALA A 219 8.25 1.46 10.33
N LEU A 220 8.93 2.48 10.87
CA LEU A 220 8.36 3.44 11.82
C LEU A 220 7.45 4.49 11.15
N ILE A 221 7.68 4.83 9.88
CA ILE A 221 6.71 5.61 9.10
C ILE A 221 5.47 4.77 8.81
N ALA A 222 5.69 3.51 8.44
CA ALA A 222 4.60 2.59 8.10
C ALA A 222 3.71 2.27 9.30
N SER A 223 4.30 2.13 10.49
CA SER A 223 3.61 1.88 11.75
C SER A 223 3.80 3.05 12.74
N PRO A 224 3.02 4.14 12.60
CA PRO A 224 3.22 5.38 13.36
C PRO A 224 2.95 5.26 14.86
N ARG A 225 2.22 4.22 15.29
CA ARG A 225 1.96 3.89 16.70
C ARG A 225 2.85 2.76 17.21
N GLY A 226 3.67 2.16 16.35
CA GLY A 226 4.45 0.98 16.67
C GLY A 226 5.77 1.32 17.35
N GLN A 227 6.33 0.32 18.04
CA GLN A 227 7.63 0.38 18.69
C GLN A 227 8.63 -0.52 17.97
N LEU A 228 9.87 -0.06 17.84
CA LEU A 228 10.96 -0.86 17.26
C LEU A 228 11.33 -1.98 18.25
N ILE A 229 10.99 -3.23 17.93
CA ILE A 229 11.27 -4.40 18.76
C ILE A 229 12.50 -5.19 18.29
N VAL A 230 12.85 -5.06 17.02
CA VAL A 230 14.09 -5.59 16.46
C VAL A 230 14.75 -4.45 15.66
N PRO A 231 15.86 -3.88 16.18
CA PRO A 231 16.68 -2.93 15.43
C PRO A 231 17.23 -3.54 14.15
N LYS A 232 17.86 -2.71 13.31
CA LYS A 232 18.47 -3.14 12.05
C LYS A 232 19.36 -4.36 12.23
N THR A 233 18.90 -5.48 11.67
CA THR A 233 19.71 -6.67 11.43
C THR A 233 20.23 -6.63 10.00
N ALA A 234 21.39 -7.24 9.74
CA ALA A 234 21.98 -7.30 8.41
C ALA A 234 22.41 -8.74 8.09
N LEU A 235 21.94 -9.28 6.96
CA LEU A 235 22.31 -10.60 6.47
C LEU A 235 22.38 -10.57 4.95
N ASP A 236 23.48 -11.08 4.37
CA ASP A 236 23.70 -11.17 2.92
C ASP A 236 23.48 -9.85 2.14
N GLY A 237 23.68 -8.69 2.77
CA GLY A 237 23.43 -7.38 2.15
C GLY A 237 21.94 -7.00 2.06
N VAL A 238 21.08 -7.66 2.83
CA VAL A 238 19.71 -7.29 3.16
C VAL A 238 19.69 -6.82 4.61
N THR A 239 18.92 -5.77 4.89
CA THR A 239 18.73 -5.22 6.24
C THR A 239 17.26 -5.20 6.59
N VAL A 240 16.91 -5.69 7.77
CA VAL A 240 15.52 -5.80 8.24
C VAL A 240 15.40 -5.18 9.63
N ALA A 241 14.33 -4.42 9.84
CA ALA A 241 13.90 -3.93 11.13
C ALA A 241 12.45 -4.35 11.39
N VAL A 242 12.09 -4.63 12.63
CA VAL A 242 10.74 -5.08 13.01
C VAL A 242 10.13 -4.08 13.97
N VAL A 243 8.97 -3.54 13.58
CA VAL A 243 8.16 -2.65 14.41
C VAL A 243 6.87 -3.36 14.79
N GLU A 244 6.50 -3.29 16.07
CA GLU A 244 5.28 -3.89 16.60
C GLU A 244 4.28 -2.82 17.04
N ASP A 245 3.06 -2.91 16.52
CA ASP A 245 1.93 -2.07 16.91
C ASP A 245 1.06 -2.80 17.94
N ASN A 246 1.30 -2.50 19.22
CA ASN A 246 0.52 -3.01 20.35
C ASN A 246 -0.26 -1.88 21.05
N PRO A 247 -1.48 -1.55 20.61
CA PRO A 247 -2.25 -0.46 21.21
C PRO A 247 -2.68 -0.77 22.64
N ALA A 248 -2.51 0.20 23.54
CA ALA A 248 -2.83 0.08 24.97
C ALA A 248 -4.29 -0.33 25.26
N TRP A 249 -5.26 0.00 24.40
CA TRP A 249 -6.67 -0.38 24.59
C TRP A 249 -6.96 -1.86 24.26
N LYS A 250 -6.00 -2.62 23.73
CA LYS A 250 -6.09 -4.08 23.61
C LYS A 250 -5.70 -4.80 24.91
N ASP A 251 -5.16 -4.08 25.88
CA ASP A 251 -4.85 -4.63 27.19
C ASP A 251 -6.14 -4.80 27.99
N THR A 252 -6.74 -5.99 27.92
CA THR A 252 -8.02 -6.32 28.56
C THR A 252 -7.90 -6.59 30.07
N THR A 253 -6.75 -6.32 30.68
CA THR A 253 -6.60 -6.28 32.14
C THR A 253 -7.01 -4.91 32.70
N GLN A 254 -8.32 -4.65 32.71
CA GLN A 254 -8.99 -3.74 33.65
C GLN A 254 -10.25 -4.40 34.19
#